data_AF-A0A6G1FVW8-F1
#
_entry.id   AF-A0A6G1FVW8-F1
#
_cell.length_a   1.000
_cell.length_b   1.000
_cell.length_c   1.000
_cell.angle_alpha   90.00
_cell.angle_beta   90.00
_cell.angle_gamma   90.00
#
_symmetry.space_group_name_H-M   'P 1'
#
loop_
_entity.id
_entity.type
_entity.pdbx_description
1 polymer ?
#
loop_
_entity_poly.entity_id
_entity_poly.type
_entity_poly.pdbx_seq_one_letter_code
_entity_poly.pdbx_strand_id
1 'polypeptide(L)'
;RKARLAQLKSLKRKQPPTDDDTSTQPPAKSPRPSTSPPPTVTTTYLSGRNYDASARGPKLGFEHDPSAAHATLEQKASALAEEARAEAAREAASAEKALDLFTLRPRKPNADLKRELDRKMEVLDVRTENAVARLI
;
A
#
# COMPACT_ATOMS: atom_id res chain seq x y z
N ARG A 1 21.56 -1.73 17.12
CA ARG A 1 22.09 -0.51 16.46
C ARG A 1 22.87 -0.83 15.16
N LYS A 2 23.84 -1.77 15.20
CA LYS A 2 24.66 -2.15 14.02
C LYS A 2 23.85 -2.75 12.85
N ALA A 3 22.90 -3.66 13.13
CA ALA A 3 22.05 -4.27 12.10
C ALA A 3 21.14 -3.26 11.37
N ARG A 4 20.52 -2.32 12.11
CA ARG A 4 19.75 -1.21 11.52
C ARG A 4 20.62 -0.28 10.66
N LEU A 5 21.86 0.00 11.08
CA LEU A 5 22.81 0.79 10.29
C LEU A 5 23.23 0.07 9.00
N ALA A 6 23.31 -1.26 8.99
CA ALA A 6 23.60 -2.04 7.79
C ALA A 6 22.44 -1.99 6.78
N GLN A 7 21.20 -2.12 7.25
CA GLN A 7 19.99 -2.00 6.40
C GLN A 7 19.81 -0.60 5.81
N LEU A 8 20.26 0.46 6.50
CA LEU A 8 20.16 1.83 6.01
C LEU A 8 21.31 2.24 5.06
N LYS A 9 22.39 1.45 4.98
CA LYS A 9 23.50 1.71 4.05
C LYS A 9 23.20 1.28 2.61
N SER A 10 22.31 0.31 2.39
CA SER A 10 21.91 -0.15 1.05
C SER A 10 20.83 0.73 0.40
N LEU A 11 20.12 1.56 1.18
CA LEU A 11 19.05 2.44 0.67
C LEU A 11 19.53 3.83 0.20
N LYS A 12 20.82 4.17 0.36
CA LYS A 12 21.37 5.50 0.03
C LYS A 12 22.29 5.46 -1.19
N ARG A 13 21.75 5.09 -2.34
CA ARG A 13 22.08 5.75 -3.62
C ARG A 13 21.10 5.30 -4.71
N LYS A 14 20.38 6.27 -5.27
CA LYS A 14 19.95 6.17 -6.67
C LYS A 14 21.24 6.24 -7.50
N GLN A 15 21.50 5.24 -8.33
CA GLN A 15 22.47 5.38 -9.41
C GLN A 15 22.02 6.58 -10.27
N PRO A 16 22.92 7.50 -10.66
CA PRO A 16 22.63 8.34 -11.82
C PRO A 16 22.46 7.40 -13.04
N PRO A 17 21.57 7.71 -13.99
CA PRO A 17 21.54 6.98 -15.25
C PRO A 17 22.94 7.10 -15.87
N THR A 18 23.54 5.96 -16.18
CA THR A 18 24.70 5.89 -17.06
C THR A 18 24.21 6.29 -18.45
N ASP A 19 24.63 7.46 -18.91
CA ASP A 19 24.53 7.89 -20.30
C ASP A 19 25.51 7.07 -21.14
N ASP A 20 25.18 5.80 -21.40
CA ASP A 20 25.85 4.95 -22.37
C ASP A 20 24.79 4.04 -23.02
N ASP A 21 23.97 4.65 -23.88
CA ASP A 21 23.44 3.99 -25.06
C ASP A 21 23.04 5.06 -26.10
N THR A 22 24.02 5.87 -26.49
CA THR A 22 23.95 6.55 -27.79
C THR A 22 24.41 5.56 -28.85
N SER A 23 23.62 4.52 -29.08
CA SER A 23 23.69 3.74 -30.31
C SER A 23 22.77 4.43 -31.31
N THR A 24 23.32 5.40 -32.03
CA THR A 24 22.78 5.89 -33.29
C THR A 24 22.83 4.74 -34.29
N GLN A 25 21.83 3.87 -34.26
CA GLN A 25 21.49 3.02 -35.40
C GLN A 25 20.29 3.66 -36.12
N PRO A 26 20.36 3.84 -37.45
CA PRO A 26 19.18 4.25 -38.22
C PRO A 26 18.09 3.19 -38.03
N PRO A 27 16.80 3.55 -38.06
CA PRO A 27 15.73 2.58 -37.91
C PRO A 27 15.85 1.57 -39.05
N ALA A 28 16.28 0.35 -38.71
CA ALA A 28 16.14 -0.80 -39.58
C ALA A 28 14.65 -0.92 -39.90
N LYS A 29 14.30 -0.71 -41.16
CA LYS A 29 12.97 -0.96 -41.71
C LYS A 29 12.63 -2.42 -41.40
N SER A 30 11.83 -2.63 -40.36
CA SER A 30 11.20 -3.93 -40.13
C SER A 30 10.38 -4.24 -41.40
N PRO A 31 10.55 -5.42 -42.02
CA PRO A 31 9.67 -5.83 -43.09
C PRO A 31 8.30 -6.02 -42.48
N ARG A 32 7.40 -5.06 -42.74
CA ARG A 32 5.97 -5.22 -42.53
C ARG A 32 5.59 -6.56 -43.18
N PRO A 33 5.01 -7.55 -42.46
CA PRO A 33 4.46 -8.71 -43.14
C PRO A 33 3.34 -8.19 -44.04
N SER A 34 3.64 -8.10 -45.33
CA SER A 34 2.71 -7.71 -46.38
C SER A 34 1.80 -8.91 -46.66
N THR A 35 0.95 -9.22 -45.70
CA THR A 35 -0.23 -10.06 -45.89
C THR A 35 -1.46 -9.20 -45.64
N SER A 36 -1.52 -8.07 -46.34
CA SER A 36 -2.74 -7.30 -46.51
C SER A 36 -3.31 -7.64 -47.88
N PRO A 37 -4.60 -8.01 -48.00
CA PRO A 37 -5.26 -8.09 -49.30
C PRO A 37 -5.14 -6.74 -50.02
N PRO A 38 -5.19 -6.73 -51.36
CA PRO A 38 -5.04 -5.50 -52.13
C PRO A 38 -6.02 -4.42 -51.64
N PRO A 39 -5.59 -3.15 -51.56
CA PRO A 39 -6.45 -2.08 -51.08
C PRO A 39 -7.68 -2.01 -51.98
N THR A 40 -8.84 -2.33 -51.41
CA THR A 40 -10.11 -2.19 -52.10
C THR A 40 -10.39 -0.70 -52.29
N VAL A 41 -11.03 -0.30 -53.39
CA VAL A 41 -11.36 1.09 -53.73
C VAL A 41 -11.95 1.88 -52.54
N THR A 42 -12.76 1.21 -51.72
CA THR A 42 -13.33 1.75 -50.47
C THR A 42 -12.28 2.12 -49.43
N THR A 43 -11.21 1.34 -49.25
CA THR A 43 -10.14 1.64 -48.29
C THR A 43 -9.36 2.91 -48.67
N THR A 44 -9.21 3.21 -49.96
CA THR A 44 -8.59 4.44 -50.45
C THR A 44 -9.44 5.67 -50.13
N TYR A 45 -10.75 5.61 -50.34
CA TYR A 45 -11.67 6.73 -50.06
C TYR A 45 -11.97 6.92 -48.55
N LEU A 46 -11.88 5.85 -47.76
CA LEU A 46 -12.04 5.92 -46.30
C LEU A 46 -10.72 6.28 -45.59
N SER A 47 -9.58 6.16 -46.25
CA SER A 47 -8.28 6.56 -45.69
C SER A 47 -8.28 8.06 -45.39
N GLY A 48 -7.96 8.43 -44.14
CA GLY A 48 -7.97 9.82 -43.67
C GLY A 48 -9.25 10.26 -42.95
N ARG A 49 -10.31 9.43 -42.89
CA ARG A 49 -11.49 9.70 -42.06
C ARG A 49 -11.39 8.95 -40.72
N ASN A 50 -12.02 9.48 -39.69
CA ASN A 50 -12.23 8.79 -38.41
C ASN A 50 -13.38 7.77 -38.54
N TYR A 51 -13.23 6.80 -39.44
CA TYR A 51 -14.24 5.77 -39.68
C TYR A 51 -13.56 4.41 -39.83
N ASP A 52 -14.00 3.44 -39.04
CA ASP A 52 -13.61 2.04 -39.18
C ASP A 52 -14.69 1.27 -39.94
N ALA A 53 -14.29 0.68 -41.07
CA ALA A 53 -15.18 -0.09 -41.93
C ALA A 53 -15.64 -1.41 -41.28
N SER A 54 -14.86 -1.95 -40.34
CA SER A 54 -15.17 -3.21 -39.67
C SER A 54 -16.24 -3.01 -38.57
N ALA A 55 -16.03 -2.02 -37.70
CA ALA A 55 -16.97 -1.63 -36.66
C ALA A 55 -18.14 -0.76 -37.15
N ARG A 56 -18.10 -0.29 -38.41
CA ARG A 56 -19.04 0.69 -39.00
C ARG A 56 -19.28 1.90 -38.08
N GLY A 57 -18.22 2.36 -37.44
CA GLY A 57 -18.28 3.38 -36.40
C GLY A 57 -17.04 4.27 -36.41
N PRO A 58 -17.00 5.28 -35.51
CA PRO A 58 -15.80 6.08 -35.34
C PRO A 58 -14.64 5.19 -34.87
N LYS A 59 -13.45 5.43 -35.41
CA LYS A 59 -12.23 4.75 -34.99
C LYS A 59 -11.86 5.25 -33.59
N LEU A 60 -12.17 4.45 -32.56
CA LEU A 60 -11.62 4.70 -31.24
C LEU A 60 -10.09 4.55 -31.33
N GLY A 61 -9.35 5.53 -30.81
CA GLY A 61 -7.89 5.62 -30.95
C GLY A 61 -7.09 4.48 -30.29
N PHE A 62 -7.77 3.47 -29.75
CA PHE A 62 -7.18 2.32 -29.08
C PHE A 62 -7.93 1.05 -29.52
N GLU A 63 -7.20 0.07 -30.04
CA GLU A 63 -7.73 -1.26 -30.41
C GLU A 63 -7.98 -2.14 -29.16
N HIS A 64 -7.27 -1.84 -28.07
CA HIS A 64 -7.37 -2.51 -26.78
C HIS A 64 -7.53 -1.47 -25.69
N ASP A 65 -8.31 -1.80 -24.64
CA ASP A 65 -8.47 -0.92 -23.48
C ASP A 65 -7.10 -0.73 -22.80
N PRO A 66 -6.53 0.49 -22.82
CA PRO A 66 -5.21 0.74 -22.23
C PRO A 66 -5.23 0.58 -20.70
N SER A 67 -6.41 0.59 -20.08
CA SER A 67 -6.55 0.41 -18.63
C SER A 67 -6.59 -1.06 -18.20
N ALA A 68 -6.82 -2.00 -19.13
CA ALA A 68 -6.97 -3.43 -18.81
C ALA A 68 -5.69 -4.07 -18.24
N ALA A 69 -4.51 -3.53 -18.55
CA ALA A 69 -3.24 -4.03 -18.02
C ALA A 69 -2.97 -3.59 -16.56
N HIS A 70 -3.71 -2.60 -16.05
CA HIS A 70 -3.45 -1.99 -14.76
C HIS A 70 -4.57 -2.29 -13.77
N ALA A 71 -4.21 -2.76 -12.57
CA ALA A 71 -5.17 -2.94 -11.48
C ALA A 71 -5.83 -1.58 -11.14
N THR A 72 -7.13 -1.50 -11.35
CA THR A 72 -7.90 -0.27 -11.10
C THR A 72 -8.00 0.01 -9.60
N LEU A 73 -8.26 1.27 -9.25
CA LEU A 73 -8.47 1.64 -7.84
C LEU A 73 -9.67 0.90 -7.24
N GLU A 74 -10.73 0.67 -8.03
CA GLU A 74 -11.91 -0.07 -7.61
C GLU A 74 -11.58 -1.53 -7.26
N GLN A 75 -10.76 -2.20 -8.08
CA GLN A 75 -10.31 -3.57 -7.79
C GLN A 75 -9.52 -3.62 -6.48
N LYS A 76 -8.58 -2.68 -6.27
CA LYS A 76 -7.79 -2.60 -5.03
C LYS A 76 -8.66 -2.30 -3.81
N ALA A 77 -9.63 -1.39 -3.94
CA ALA A 77 -10.55 -1.05 -2.87
C ALA A 77 -11.43 -2.25 -2.50
N SER A 78 -11.91 -3.01 -3.49
CA SER A 78 -12.70 -4.22 -3.23
C SER A 78 -11.89 -5.29 -2.48
N ALA A 79 -10.65 -5.55 -2.89
CA ALA A 79 -9.76 -6.49 -2.21
C ALA A 79 -9.49 -6.06 -0.75
N LEU A 80 -9.19 -4.78 -0.52
CA LEU A 80 -8.96 -4.25 0.84
C LEU A 80 -10.22 -4.37 1.72
N ALA A 81 -11.39 -4.12 1.16
CA ALA A 81 -12.66 -4.28 1.88
C ALA A 81 -12.93 -5.74 2.27
N GLU A 82 -12.58 -6.69 1.41
CA GLU A 82 -12.67 -8.13 1.71
C GLU A 82 -11.68 -8.56 2.79
N GLU A 83 -10.42 -8.09 2.71
CA GLU A 83 -9.40 -8.32 3.73
C GLU A 83 -9.83 -7.80 5.10
N ALA A 84 -10.30 -6.54 5.16
CA ALA A 84 -10.76 -5.93 6.41
C ALA A 84 -11.94 -6.67 7.04
N ARG A 85 -12.89 -7.15 6.23
CA ARG A 85 -14.01 -7.98 6.73
C ARG A 85 -13.52 -9.32 7.26
N ALA A 86 -12.57 -9.96 6.58
CA ALA A 86 -12.00 -11.23 7.03
C ALA A 86 -11.23 -11.07 8.34
N GLU A 87 -10.47 -9.99 8.51
CA GLU A 87 -9.78 -9.66 9.76
C GLU A 87 -10.78 -9.41 10.91
N ALA A 88 -11.80 -8.59 10.68
CA ALA A 88 -12.84 -8.34 11.68
C ALA A 88 -13.55 -9.63 12.12
N ALA A 89 -13.84 -10.55 11.18
CA ALA A 89 -14.41 -11.85 11.51
C ALA A 89 -13.45 -12.73 12.32
N ARG A 90 -12.15 -12.71 12.02
CA ARG A 90 -11.11 -13.43 12.80
C ARG A 90 -10.97 -12.87 14.21
N GLU A 91 -10.99 -11.55 14.35
CA GLU A 91 -10.94 -10.87 15.66
C GLU A 91 -12.16 -11.20 16.51
N ALA A 92 -13.36 -11.15 15.93
CA ALA A 92 -14.60 -11.55 16.62
C ALA A 92 -14.54 -13.01 17.09
N ALA A 93 -14.09 -13.93 16.23
CA ALA A 93 -13.89 -15.33 16.62
C ALA A 93 -12.78 -15.52 17.68
N SER A 94 -11.80 -14.62 17.72
CA SER A 94 -10.76 -14.63 18.76
C SER A 94 -11.21 -14.04 20.08
N ALA A 95 -12.22 -13.16 20.08
CA ALA A 95 -12.80 -12.59 21.29
C ALA A 95 -13.63 -13.60 22.08
N GLU A 96 -14.13 -14.67 21.45
CA GLU A 96 -14.75 -15.81 22.12
C GLU A 96 -13.73 -16.74 22.82
N LYS A 97 -12.43 -16.59 22.54
CA LYS A 97 -11.40 -17.30 23.29
C LYS A 97 -11.40 -16.76 24.72
N ALA A 98 -11.56 -17.66 25.69
CA ALA A 98 -11.50 -17.33 27.11
C ALA A 98 -10.28 -16.43 27.39
N LEU A 99 -10.52 -15.26 28.00
CA LEU A 99 -9.46 -14.31 28.35
C LEU A 99 -8.36 -15.04 29.11
N ASP A 100 -7.15 -15.04 28.57
CA ASP A 100 -6.01 -15.64 29.23
C ASP A 100 -5.57 -14.77 30.42
N LEU A 101 -5.97 -15.20 31.61
CA LEU A 101 -5.70 -14.54 32.88
C LEU A 101 -4.21 -14.45 33.22
N PHE A 102 -3.33 -15.19 32.53
CA PHE A 102 -1.88 -15.10 32.73
C PHE A 102 -1.24 -13.98 31.92
N THR A 103 -1.74 -13.72 30.71
CA THR A 103 -1.32 -12.58 29.90
C THR A 103 -2.00 -11.28 30.31
N LEU A 104 -3.22 -11.35 30.88
CA LEU A 104 -3.92 -10.20 31.44
C LEU A 104 -3.42 -9.73 32.81
N ARG A 105 -2.42 -10.42 33.40
CA ARG A 105 -1.88 -9.99 34.71
C ARG A 105 -1.36 -8.57 34.60
N PRO A 106 -1.66 -7.70 35.59
CA PRO A 106 -1.12 -6.36 35.61
C PRO A 106 0.41 -6.47 35.59
N ARG A 107 1.01 -5.83 34.59
CA ARG A 107 2.47 -5.81 34.46
C ARG A 107 3.06 -5.05 35.63
N LYS A 108 4.33 -5.34 35.94
CA LYS A 108 5.07 -4.54 36.92
C LYS A 108 4.95 -3.07 36.53
N PRO A 109 4.53 -2.18 37.45
CA PRO A 109 4.33 -0.78 37.11
C PRO A 109 5.65 -0.18 36.64
N ASN A 110 5.58 0.54 35.52
CA ASN A 110 6.69 1.31 35.00
C ASN A 110 7.06 2.40 36.01
N ALA A 111 8.31 2.85 35.98
CA ALA A 111 8.79 3.90 36.90
C ALA A 111 7.93 5.17 36.85
N ASP A 112 7.32 5.47 35.71
CA ASP A 112 6.42 6.60 35.52
C ASP A 112 5.09 6.42 36.26
N LEU A 113 4.46 5.24 36.12
CA LEU A 113 3.23 4.91 36.86
C LEU A 113 3.42 4.95 38.37
N LYS A 114 4.62 4.58 38.85
CA LYS A 114 4.97 4.73 40.27
C LYS A 114 5.00 6.20 40.66
N ARG A 115 5.71 7.04 39.91
CA ARG A 115 5.80 8.49 40.18
C ARG A 115 4.44 9.19 40.16
N GLU A 116 3.57 8.82 39.22
CA GLU A 116 2.22 9.36 39.16
C GLU A 116 1.35 8.90 40.34
N LEU A 117 1.48 7.65 40.75
CA LEU A 117 0.79 7.13 41.93
C LEU A 117 1.27 7.83 43.20
N ASP A 118 2.58 7.96 43.38
CA ASP A 118 3.22 8.62 44.53
C ASP A 118 2.71 10.08 44.66
N ARG A 119 2.65 10.83 43.54
CA ARG A 119 2.09 12.19 43.52
C ARG A 119 0.61 12.25 43.93
N LYS A 120 -0.18 11.23 43.57
CA LYS A 120 -1.60 11.18 43.94
C LYS A 120 -1.80 10.79 45.40
N MET A 121 -0.87 10.00 45.96
CA MET A 121 -0.93 9.53 47.34
C MET A 121 -0.36 10.53 48.35
N GLU A 122 0.50 11.46 47.92
CA GLU A 122 1.20 12.44 48.78
C GLU A 122 0.28 13.16 49.79
N VAL A 123 -0.90 13.63 49.35
CA VAL A 123 -1.85 14.32 50.25
C VAL A 123 -2.45 13.36 51.28
N LEU A 124 -2.67 12.10 50.89
CA LEU A 124 -3.19 11.07 51.78
C LEU A 124 -2.13 10.66 52.80
N ASP A 125 -0.89 10.52 52.35
CA ASP A 125 0.24 10.09 53.18
C ASP A 125 0.48 11.07 54.32
N VAL A 126 0.49 12.39 54.05
CA VAL A 126 0.56 13.44 55.09
C VAL A 126 -0.57 13.32 56.11
N ARG A 127 -1.79 13.01 55.68
CA ARG A 127 -2.93 12.85 56.60
C ARG A 127 -2.77 11.59 57.44
N THR A 128 -2.28 10.50 56.85
CA THR A 128 -2.04 9.26 57.58
C THR A 128 -0.92 9.42 58.61
N GLU A 129 0.18 10.09 58.26
CA GLU A 129 1.27 10.39 59.20
C GLU A 129 0.80 11.24 60.38
N ASN A 130 -0.01 12.28 60.10
CA ASN A 130 -0.62 13.10 61.16
C ASN A 130 -1.59 12.31 62.03
N ALA A 131 -2.34 11.37 61.46
CA ALA A 131 -3.23 10.49 62.22
C ALA A 131 -2.45 9.53 63.12
N VAL A 132 -1.36 8.95 62.59
CA VAL A 132 -0.44 8.09 63.37
C VAL A 132 0.20 8.86 64.51
N ALA A 133 0.68 10.09 64.26
CA ALA A 133 1.28 10.95 65.27
C ALA A 133 0.30 11.39 66.38
N ARG A 134 -1.01 11.34 66.13
CA ARG A 134 -2.05 11.61 67.14
C ARG A 134 -2.47 10.36 67.92
N LEU A 135 -2.21 9.18 67.36
CA LEU A 135 -2.57 7.89 67.98
C LEU A 135 -1.50 7.43 68.98
N ILE A 136 -0.23 7.78 68.73
CA ILE A 136 0.92 7.52 69.60
C ILE A 136 1.06 8.65 70.62
#